data_AF-A0A2V8FPL1-F1
#
_entry.id   AF-A0A2V8FPL1-F1
#
_cell.length_a   1.000
_cell.length_b   1.000
_cell.length_c   1.000
_cell.angle_alpha   90.00
_cell.angle_beta   90.00
_cell.angle_gamma   90.00
#
_symmetry.space_group_name_H-M   'P 1'
#
loop_
_entity.id
_entity.type
_entity.pdbx_description
1 polymer ?
#
loop_
_entity_poly.entity_id
_entity_poly.type
_entity_poly.pdbx_seq_one_letter_code
_entity_poly.pdbx_strand_id
1 'polypeptide(L)'
;MTRVLAATAALAAAVAASVLATLPPPRLVLTPPWNDGTIPGLLHVHTNRSDGRFPPDVVAQRAASAGLRFLVFTDHGTGTRPPDPPMYRSGVLCLDAVEISTTGGHYLALDAEVAPYPLGGEARDVVDDVRRLGGFGVAAHPDSPKGDLRWREWAAPIDAVEIINPDTSWRLRLAETGWRPKASLLYALFTYPVRPSETIAGLLTNASESLAAWDALIERRPVVALAGVDAHEKLEIRNSDPDSARYALPIPGYESSFRSLSLRVRPDEPWRRDAAADAKILMRAIRAGHVYAAIDGWATSPSFEFTATHAGGAAQAGDEIRERGPVTLNVRTNLPPGYSVTVWQGGRPLLKEQREASVSVPIGEASGVYRADVRSDDRPDGPPWILSNPIYVRRVLPPAPPAGPSHVVSSRPLFDGRTTAGWSVEHDRTSVAGLDAAPRVVGTELRVRFGLSGGSLVGQFAAAAVEVPTGLANYDRVQFRARGDRPMRVSIQARAEVGGVSQRWQRSVYLETTDRERTVTFEDMTRVGETGPPHPPLADVRSLLFVVDTTNTAPGASGRLWVSDAKLERLAR
;
A
#
# COMPACT_ATOMS: atom_id res chain seq x y z
N MET A 1 37.03 36.01 29.65
CA MET A 1 36.82 35.62 28.23
C MET A 1 37.63 34.39 27.82
N THR A 2 38.93 34.32 28.13
CA THR A 2 39.83 33.23 27.69
C THR A 2 39.42 31.82 28.14
N ARG A 3 38.92 31.65 29.38
CA ARG A 3 38.44 30.34 29.88
C ARG A 3 37.15 29.85 29.19
N VAL A 4 36.26 30.77 28.84
CA VAL A 4 35.02 30.44 28.11
C VAL A 4 35.36 30.04 26.67
N LEU A 5 36.27 30.78 26.01
CA LEU A 5 36.75 30.42 24.66
C LEU A 5 37.44 29.05 24.63
N ALA A 6 38.30 28.75 25.62
CA ALA A 6 38.96 27.45 25.73
C ALA A 6 37.96 26.30 25.99
N ALA A 7 36.96 26.51 26.85
CA ALA A 7 35.92 25.52 27.11
C ALA A 7 35.04 25.26 25.87
N THR A 8 34.66 26.32 25.14
CA THR A 8 33.90 26.19 23.88
C THR A 8 34.72 25.47 22.81
N ALA A 9 36.01 25.76 22.67
CA ALA A 9 36.89 25.08 21.73
C ALA A 9 37.09 23.59 22.08
N ALA A 10 37.26 23.27 23.36
CA ALA A 10 37.36 21.88 23.81
C ALA A 10 36.06 21.10 23.57
N LEU A 11 34.90 21.72 23.82
CA LEU A 11 33.61 21.13 23.53
C LEU A 11 33.41 20.91 22.02
N ALA A 12 33.75 21.90 21.20
CA ALA A 12 33.67 21.77 19.74
C ALA A 12 34.58 20.64 19.21
N ALA A 13 35.81 20.53 19.74
CA ALA A 13 36.72 19.44 19.39
C ALA A 13 36.19 18.07 19.84
N ALA A 14 35.61 17.99 21.05
CA ALA A 14 34.99 16.76 21.54
C ALA A 14 33.78 16.35 20.69
N VAL A 15 32.94 17.31 20.28
CA VAL A 15 31.83 17.05 19.35
C VAL A 15 32.37 16.58 18.00
N ALA A 16 33.35 17.27 17.41
CA ALA A 16 33.94 16.89 16.13
C ALA A 16 34.56 15.48 16.17
N ALA A 17 35.32 15.16 17.24
CA ALA A 17 35.86 13.82 17.46
C ALA A 17 34.74 12.77 17.63
N SER A 18 33.68 13.09 18.36
CA SER A 18 32.52 12.20 18.54
C SER A 18 31.79 11.95 17.22
N VAL A 19 31.63 12.98 16.39
CA VAL A 19 31.04 12.85 15.05
C VAL A 19 31.92 11.96 14.19
N LEU A 20 33.22 12.22 14.11
CA LEU A 20 34.16 11.39 13.34
C LEU A 20 34.16 9.93 13.79
N ALA A 21 34.05 9.67 15.10
CA ALA A 21 33.99 8.33 15.67
C ALA A 21 32.64 7.62 15.44
N THR A 22 31.56 8.36 15.18
CA THR A 22 30.20 7.83 14.98
C THR A 22 29.70 7.96 13.55
N LEU A 23 30.52 8.47 12.62
CA LEU A 23 30.19 8.53 11.20
C LEU A 23 29.89 7.13 10.68
N PRO A 24 28.78 6.93 9.97
CA PRO A 24 28.54 5.68 9.28
C PRO A 24 29.71 5.43 8.30
N PRO A 25 30.17 4.18 8.11
CA PRO A 25 31.22 3.87 7.14
C PRO A 25 30.89 4.46 5.77
N PRO A 26 31.90 4.89 5.00
CA PRO A 26 31.64 5.33 3.63
C PRO A 26 31.05 4.17 2.85
N ARG A 27 30.05 4.44 2.00
CA ARG A 27 29.49 3.39 1.14
C ARG A 27 30.58 2.77 0.26
N LEU A 28 30.48 1.47 0.03
CA LEU A 28 31.37 0.75 -0.87
C LEU A 28 31.04 1.10 -2.31
N VAL A 29 32.02 1.59 -3.07
CA VAL A 29 31.87 1.80 -4.51
C VAL A 29 32.34 0.55 -5.24
N LEU A 30 31.38 -0.18 -5.81
CA LEU A 30 31.59 -1.42 -6.53
C LEU A 30 31.69 -1.14 -8.03
N THR A 31 32.56 -1.88 -8.71
CA THR A 31 32.60 -1.92 -10.17
C THR A 31 31.71 -3.07 -10.64
N PRO A 32 30.59 -2.82 -11.34
CA PRO A 32 29.76 -3.86 -11.93
C PRO A 32 30.60 -4.74 -12.86
N PRO A 33 30.75 -6.06 -12.59
CA PRO A 33 31.54 -6.93 -13.46
C PRO A 33 30.77 -7.26 -14.75
N TRP A 34 29.48 -6.96 -14.80
CA TRP A 34 28.60 -7.09 -15.96
C TRP A 34 27.45 -6.06 -15.88
N ASN A 35 26.74 -5.88 -16.99
CA ASN A 35 25.46 -5.18 -16.99
C ASN A 35 24.35 -6.19 -16.66
N ASP A 36 23.69 -6.03 -15.51
CA ASP A 36 22.58 -6.89 -15.09
C ASP A 36 21.24 -6.56 -15.78
N GLY A 37 21.25 -5.61 -16.73
CA GLY A 37 20.10 -5.22 -17.52
C GLY A 37 19.06 -4.43 -16.73
N THR A 38 19.33 -4.07 -15.48
CA THR A 38 18.36 -3.38 -14.63
C THR A 38 18.48 -1.87 -14.72
N ILE A 39 17.35 -1.21 -14.52
CA ILE A 39 17.18 0.22 -14.56
C ILE A 39 16.94 0.71 -13.13
N PRO A 40 17.77 1.63 -12.60
CA PRO A 40 17.56 2.18 -11.27
C PRO A 40 16.42 3.20 -11.27
N GLY A 41 15.60 3.17 -10.24
CA GLY A 41 14.60 4.20 -9.97
C GLY A 41 13.99 4.01 -8.60
N LEU A 42 12.95 4.80 -8.32
CA LEU A 42 12.24 4.75 -7.05
C LEU A 42 10.74 4.99 -7.26
N LEU A 43 9.97 4.52 -6.28
CA LEU A 43 8.58 4.83 -6.09
C LEU A 43 8.37 5.46 -4.71
N HIS A 44 7.14 5.89 -4.45
CA HIS A 44 6.74 6.53 -3.20
C HIS A 44 7.49 7.83 -2.97
N VAL A 45 7.19 8.83 -3.81
CA VAL A 45 7.85 10.13 -3.81
C VAL A 45 6.80 11.23 -3.87
N HIS A 46 6.86 12.15 -2.92
CA HIS A 46 5.91 13.24 -2.80
C HIS A 46 6.50 14.51 -3.39
N THR A 47 5.63 15.35 -3.95
CA THR A 47 5.97 16.64 -4.53
C THR A 47 5.15 17.74 -3.85
N ASN A 48 5.29 18.99 -4.30
CA ASN A 48 4.48 20.09 -3.79
C ASN A 48 3.01 20.05 -4.25
N ARG A 49 2.56 18.95 -4.84
CA ARG A 49 1.14 18.70 -5.16
C ARG A 49 0.38 18.17 -3.96
N SER A 50 1.04 17.49 -3.03
CA SER A 50 0.55 17.27 -1.67
C SER A 50 1.44 17.98 -0.65
N ASP A 51 2.46 17.31 -0.15
CA ASP A 51 3.17 17.64 1.09
C ASP A 51 4.70 17.52 0.96
N GLY A 52 5.17 17.18 -0.24
CA GLY A 52 6.56 17.33 -0.62
C GLY A 52 6.94 18.80 -0.83
N ARG A 53 8.24 19.11 -0.69
CA ARG A 53 8.71 20.50 -0.71
C ARG A 53 8.75 21.13 -2.10
N PHE A 54 9.00 20.34 -3.15
CA PHE A 54 9.38 20.84 -4.46
C PHE A 54 8.51 20.30 -5.60
N PRO A 55 8.41 21.04 -6.72
CA PRO A 55 7.67 20.57 -7.89
C PRO A 55 8.35 19.38 -8.57
N PRO A 56 7.59 18.57 -9.33
CA PRO A 56 8.10 17.37 -10.01
C PRO A 56 9.39 17.56 -10.80
N ASP A 57 9.58 18.70 -11.48
CA ASP A 57 10.79 18.96 -12.28
C ASP A 57 12.06 19.06 -11.43
N VAL A 58 11.95 19.69 -10.26
CA VAL A 58 13.07 19.81 -9.31
C VAL A 58 13.36 18.45 -8.70
N VAL A 59 12.33 17.70 -8.31
CA VAL A 59 12.49 16.35 -7.75
C VAL A 59 13.14 15.41 -8.77
N ALA A 60 12.70 15.45 -10.03
CA ALA A 60 13.29 14.67 -11.13
C ALA A 60 14.75 15.06 -11.40
N GLN A 61 15.10 16.35 -11.29
CA GLN A 61 16.49 16.79 -11.38
C GLN A 61 17.35 16.18 -10.27
N ARG A 62 16.85 16.11 -9.03
CA ARG A 62 17.56 15.46 -7.90
C ARG A 62 17.74 13.96 -8.13
N ALA A 63 16.74 13.29 -8.71
CA ALA A 63 16.85 11.88 -9.09
C ALA A 63 17.88 11.66 -10.20
N ALA A 64 17.95 12.53 -11.21
CA ALA A 64 18.96 12.48 -12.24
C ALA A 64 20.37 12.61 -11.65
N SER A 65 20.58 13.57 -10.74
CA SER A 65 21.86 13.74 -10.02
C SER A 65 22.23 12.55 -9.14
N ALA A 66 21.24 11.80 -8.65
CA ALA A 66 21.43 10.56 -7.90
C ALA A 66 21.68 9.33 -8.80
N GLY A 67 21.58 9.47 -10.13
CA GLY A 67 21.78 8.37 -11.10
C GLY A 67 20.53 7.51 -11.34
N LEU A 68 19.36 7.92 -10.83
CA LEU A 68 18.10 7.25 -11.10
C LEU A 68 17.62 7.55 -12.53
N ARG A 69 16.87 6.60 -13.10
CA ARG A 69 16.36 6.66 -14.48
C ARG A 69 14.85 6.72 -14.54
N PHE A 70 14.14 6.35 -13.47
CA PHE A 70 12.70 6.58 -13.34
C PHE A 70 12.33 7.02 -11.91
N LEU A 71 11.19 7.71 -11.80
CA LEU A 71 10.49 8.02 -10.56
C LEU A 71 8.99 7.79 -10.72
N VAL A 72 8.35 7.31 -9.66
CA VAL A 72 6.88 7.29 -9.55
C VAL A 72 6.47 8.25 -8.43
N PHE A 73 5.83 9.36 -8.81
CA PHE A 73 5.25 10.29 -7.85
C PHE A 73 3.95 9.72 -7.28
N THR A 74 3.72 9.89 -5.99
CA THR A 74 2.58 9.32 -5.26
C THR A 74 1.99 10.34 -4.29
N ASP A 75 1.85 11.59 -4.73
CA ASP A 75 1.23 12.64 -3.92
C ASP A 75 -0.12 12.18 -3.35
N HIS A 76 -0.43 12.60 -2.12
CA HIS A 76 -1.69 12.26 -1.46
C HIS A 76 -2.90 12.71 -2.28
N GLY A 77 -3.89 11.83 -2.41
CA GLY A 77 -5.11 12.16 -3.12
C GLY A 77 -6.16 11.06 -3.09
N THR A 78 -7.22 11.27 -3.86
CA THR A 78 -8.39 10.40 -3.90
C THR A 78 -8.54 9.66 -5.23
N GLY A 79 -7.54 9.71 -6.10
CA GLY A 79 -7.55 9.10 -7.44
C GLY A 79 -8.47 9.80 -8.47
N THR A 80 -9.16 10.87 -8.10
CA THR A 80 -10.10 11.59 -8.98
C THR A 80 -9.43 12.63 -9.89
N ARG A 81 -8.19 13.03 -9.56
CA ARG A 81 -7.38 13.89 -10.42
C ARG A 81 -6.84 13.04 -11.58
N PRO A 82 -6.99 13.48 -12.84
CA PRO A 82 -6.30 12.85 -13.96
C PRO A 82 -4.78 12.84 -13.73
N PRO A 83 -4.11 11.68 -13.83
CA PRO A 83 -2.66 11.63 -13.74
C PRO A 83 -2.04 12.36 -14.93
N ASP A 84 -0.90 13.02 -14.69
CA ASP A 84 -0.09 13.55 -15.77
C ASP A 84 0.38 12.39 -16.67
N PRO A 85 0.43 12.60 -18.00
CA PRO A 85 0.99 11.61 -18.89
C PRO A 85 2.47 11.35 -18.53
N PRO A 86 2.97 10.10 -18.70
CA PRO A 86 4.37 9.80 -18.49
C PRO A 86 5.28 10.75 -19.28
N MET A 87 6.32 11.25 -18.63
CA MET A 87 7.19 12.27 -19.22
C MET A 87 8.63 12.09 -18.75
N TYR A 88 9.59 12.31 -19.67
CA TYR A 88 10.98 12.49 -19.29
C TYR A 88 11.20 13.89 -18.71
N ARG A 89 11.55 13.97 -17.42
CA ARG A 89 11.96 15.21 -16.75
C ARG A 89 13.43 15.09 -16.38
N SER A 90 14.27 15.99 -16.88
CA SER A 90 15.74 15.92 -16.66
C SER A 90 16.37 14.56 -17.01
N GLY A 91 15.84 13.86 -18.02
CA GLY A 91 16.31 12.53 -18.44
C GLY A 91 15.81 11.34 -17.59
N VAL A 92 14.98 11.60 -16.59
CA VAL A 92 14.32 10.60 -15.73
C VAL A 92 12.88 10.39 -16.22
N LEU A 93 12.48 9.13 -16.42
CA LEU A 93 11.10 8.78 -16.74
C LEU A 93 10.22 8.98 -15.49
N CYS A 94 9.31 9.94 -15.52
CA CYS A 94 8.42 10.24 -14.41
C CYS A 94 7.00 9.73 -14.71
N LEU A 95 6.46 8.95 -13.77
CA LEU A 95 5.06 8.51 -13.75
C LEU A 95 4.33 9.22 -12.62
N ASP A 96 3.05 9.50 -12.83
CA ASP A 96 2.17 10.15 -11.86
C ASP A 96 1.14 9.13 -11.35
N ALA A 97 1.18 8.87 -10.05
CA ALA A 97 0.30 7.96 -9.33
C ALA A 97 -0.22 8.66 -8.06
N VAL A 98 -0.92 7.92 -7.20
CA VAL A 98 -1.55 8.51 -6.00
C VAL A 98 -1.37 7.61 -4.78
N GLU A 99 -1.09 8.21 -3.63
CA GLU A 99 -1.23 7.55 -2.33
C GLU A 99 -2.61 7.89 -1.73
N ILE A 100 -3.38 6.85 -1.44
CA ILE A 100 -4.75 6.94 -0.92
C ILE A 100 -4.73 6.61 0.57
N SER A 101 -5.22 7.53 1.39
CA SER A 101 -5.47 7.27 2.81
C SER A 101 -6.75 6.46 3.01
N THR A 102 -6.63 5.33 3.68
CA THR A 102 -7.75 4.44 4.00
C THR A 102 -7.90 4.31 5.52
N THR A 103 -8.98 3.69 6.00
CA THR A 103 -9.12 3.38 7.43
C THR A 103 -8.21 2.24 7.91
N GLY A 104 -7.54 1.54 6.98
CA GLY A 104 -6.64 0.41 7.24
C GLY A 104 -5.20 0.67 6.84
N GLY A 105 -4.78 1.95 6.74
CA GLY A 105 -3.44 2.39 6.34
C GLY A 105 -3.41 3.07 4.97
N HIS A 106 -2.22 3.40 4.48
CA HIS A 106 -2.07 3.99 3.15
C HIS A 106 -1.89 2.96 2.04
N TYR A 107 -2.33 3.32 0.84
CA TYR A 107 -2.31 2.46 -0.33
C TYR A 107 -1.88 3.23 -1.57
N LEU A 108 -0.81 2.79 -2.25
CA LEU A 108 -0.40 3.39 -3.51
C LEU A 108 -1.20 2.79 -4.65
N ALA A 109 -1.80 3.61 -5.51
CA ALA A 109 -2.48 3.18 -6.72
C ALA A 109 -1.66 3.60 -7.95
N LEU A 110 -0.87 2.68 -8.49
CA LEU A 110 -0.01 2.93 -9.65
C LEU A 110 -0.75 2.53 -10.94
N ASP A 111 -0.54 3.27 -12.03
CA ASP A 111 -1.03 2.89 -13.37
C ASP A 111 -2.55 2.58 -13.39
N ALA A 112 -3.32 3.34 -12.62
CA ALA A 112 -4.78 3.24 -12.52
C ALA A 112 -5.47 4.30 -13.39
N GLU A 113 -6.62 3.96 -13.95
CA GLU A 113 -7.51 4.93 -14.58
C GLU A 113 -8.06 5.94 -13.55
N VAL A 114 -8.52 7.09 -14.05
CA VAL A 114 -9.10 8.14 -13.20
C VAL A 114 -10.32 7.60 -12.46
N ALA A 115 -10.32 7.75 -11.13
CA ALA A 115 -11.42 7.28 -10.31
C ALA A 115 -12.68 8.14 -10.58
N PRO A 116 -13.85 7.52 -10.81
CA PRO A 116 -15.10 8.25 -11.03
C PRO A 116 -15.66 8.91 -9.76
N TYR A 117 -15.07 8.62 -8.60
CA TYR A 117 -15.41 9.17 -7.30
C TYR A 117 -14.18 9.11 -6.36
N PRO A 118 -14.17 9.86 -5.24
CA PRO A 118 -13.08 9.82 -4.28
C PRO A 118 -12.85 8.41 -3.73
N LEU A 119 -11.66 7.86 -3.94
CA LEU A 119 -11.24 6.61 -3.30
C LEU A 119 -10.87 6.91 -1.84
N GLY A 120 -11.36 6.06 -0.93
CA GLY A 120 -11.21 6.20 0.51
C GLY A 120 -12.17 5.27 1.25
N GLY A 121 -12.08 5.23 2.58
CA GLY A 121 -12.87 4.31 3.42
C GLY A 121 -12.10 3.05 3.76
N GLU A 122 -12.77 1.89 3.80
CA GLU A 122 -12.13 0.61 4.14
C GLU A 122 -11.03 0.25 3.13
N ALA A 123 -9.86 -0.17 3.62
CA ALA A 123 -8.70 -0.50 2.80
C ALA A 123 -9.03 -1.54 1.71
N ARG A 124 -9.77 -2.61 2.07
CA ARG A 124 -10.26 -3.64 1.14
C ARG A 124 -11.01 -3.04 -0.05
N ASP A 125 -11.87 -2.07 0.21
CA ASP A 125 -12.71 -1.46 -0.82
C ASP A 125 -11.89 -0.59 -1.77
N VAL A 126 -10.87 0.09 -1.25
CA VAL A 126 -9.91 0.83 -2.07
C VAL A 126 -9.08 -0.13 -2.94
N VAL A 127 -8.63 -1.26 -2.39
CA VAL A 127 -7.93 -2.31 -3.17
C VAL A 127 -8.80 -2.81 -4.32
N ASP A 128 -10.06 -3.12 -4.06
CA ASP A 128 -11.02 -3.56 -5.09
C ASP A 128 -11.24 -2.49 -6.17
N ASP A 129 -11.31 -1.21 -5.77
CA ASP A 129 -11.47 -0.10 -6.71
C ASP A 129 -10.25 0.12 -7.59
N VAL A 130 -9.05 0.11 -7.01
CA VAL A 130 -7.79 0.23 -7.75
C VAL A 130 -7.67 -0.90 -8.78
N ARG A 131 -7.99 -2.13 -8.37
CA ARG A 131 -8.03 -3.28 -9.28
C ARG A 131 -9.04 -3.10 -10.41
N ARG A 132 -10.25 -2.62 -10.10
CA ARG A 132 -11.29 -2.35 -11.11
C ARG A 132 -10.87 -1.28 -12.11
N LEU A 133 -10.06 -0.31 -11.68
CA LEU A 133 -9.47 0.74 -12.50
C LEU A 133 -8.19 0.29 -13.24
N GLY A 134 -7.88 -1.01 -13.23
CA GLY A 134 -6.70 -1.58 -13.90
C GLY A 134 -5.37 -1.28 -13.20
N GLY A 135 -5.40 -0.67 -12.00
CA GLY A 135 -4.21 -0.26 -11.27
C GLY A 135 -3.35 -1.41 -10.75
N PHE A 136 -2.19 -1.05 -10.22
CA PHE A 136 -1.30 -1.91 -9.44
C PHE A 136 -1.19 -1.31 -8.05
N GLY A 137 -1.67 -2.05 -7.06
CA GLY A 137 -1.87 -1.50 -5.74
C GLY A 137 -0.85 -2.00 -4.71
N VAL A 138 -0.21 -1.06 -3.99
CA VAL A 138 0.89 -1.32 -3.06
C VAL A 138 0.48 -0.96 -1.63
N ALA A 139 0.61 -1.91 -0.69
CA ALA A 139 0.53 -1.60 0.73
C ALA A 139 1.75 -0.76 1.14
N ALA A 140 1.50 0.52 1.48
CA ALA A 140 2.53 1.48 1.85
C ALA A 140 2.91 1.34 3.33
N HIS A 141 4.20 1.52 3.64
CA HIS A 141 4.79 1.53 4.99
C HIS A 141 4.04 0.67 6.06
N PRO A 142 3.86 -0.63 5.82
CA PRO A 142 3.10 -1.55 6.69
C PRO A 142 3.60 -1.67 8.14
N ASP A 143 4.86 -1.30 8.40
CA ASP A 143 5.46 -1.27 9.74
C ASP A 143 5.41 0.11 10.40
N SER A 144 4.73 1.10 9.82
CA SER A 144 4.63 2.44 10.41
C SER A 144 4.13 2.38 11.86
N PRO A 145 4.82 3.02 12.82
CA PRO A 145 4.35 3.06 14.20
C PRO A 145 3.12 3.99 14.36
N LYS A 146 2.77 4.77 13.33
CA LYS A 146 1.57 5.60 13.32
C LYS A 146 0.37 4.77 12.87
N GLY A 147 -0.62 4.68 13.75
CA GLY A 147 -1.78 3.82 13.54
C GLY A 147 -2.51 4.07 12.21
N ASP A 148 -2.68 5.32 11.82
CA ASP A 148 -3.44 5.72 10.63
C ASP A 148 -2.69 5.51 9.31
N LEU A 149 -1.36 5.43 9.37
CA LEU A 149 -0.50 5.15 8.20
C LEU A 149 -0.35 3.64 7.99
N ARG A 150 -0.23 2.90 9.10
CA ARG A 150 0.10 1.48 9.13
C ARG A 150 -0.91 0.63 8.37
N TRP A 151 -0.46 -0.08 7.34
CA TRP A 151 -1.28 -1.08 6.65
C TRP A 151 -1.70 -2.22 7.59
N ARG A 152 -3.00 -2.57 7.56
CA ARG A 152 -3.59 -3.63 8.41
C ARG A 152 -4.40 -4.67 7.63
N GLU A 153 -4.80 -4.36 6.41
CA GLU A 153 -5.73 -5.19 5.63
C GLU A 153 -4.98 -6.24 4.80
N TRP A 154 -4.31 -7.17 5.47
CA TRP A 154 -3.50 -8.21 4.82
C TRP A 154 -4.32 -9.28 4.08
N ALA A 155 -5.62 -9.39 4.37
CA ALA A 155 -6.52 -10.29 3.66
C ALA A 155 -6.90 -9.74 2.27
N ALA A 156 -6.77 -8.43 2.03
CA ALA A 156 -7.07 -7.84 0.74
C ALA A 156 -6.10 -8.33 -0.35
N PRO A 157 -6.57 -8.42 -1.61
CA PRO A 157 -5.77 -8.89 -2.73
C PRO A 157 -4.79 -7.81 -3.25
N ILE A 158 -3.91 -7.28 -2.38
CA ILE A 158 -2.86 -6.31 -2.73
C ILE A 158 -1.85 -6.89 -3.74
N ASP A 159 -1.34 -6.10 -4.67
CA ASP A 159 -0.38 -6.59 -5.68
C ASP A 159 1.08 -6.52 -5.20
N ALA A 160 1.39 -5.59 -4.29
CA ALA A 160 2.73 -5.41 -3.74
C ALA A 160 2.74 -4.88 -2.30
N VAL A 161 3.92 -4.95 -1.68
CA VAL A 161 4.20 -4.48 -0.33
C VAL A 161 5.49 -3.65 -0.34
N GLU A 162 5.45 -2.47 0.26
CA GLU A 162 6.66 -1.67 0.52
C GLU A 162 7.39 -2.21 1.76
N ILE A 163 8.41 -3.03 1.56
CA ILE A 163 9.15 -3.69 2.63
C ILE A 163 10.19 -2.76 3.27
N ILE A 164 10.82 -1.89 2.48
CA ILE A 164 11.85 -0.96 2.97
C ILE A 164 11.34 0.45 2.78
N ASN A 165 11.22 1.18 3.89
CA ASN A 165 10.80 2.57 3.94
C ASN A 165 11.67 3.35 4.97
N PRO A 166 12.50 4.32 4.53
CA PRO A 166 13.33 5.12 5.41
C PRO A 166 12.55 5.97 6.43
N ASP A 167 11.40 6.55 6.06
CA ASP A 167 10.57 7.34 6.99
C ASP A 167 10.05 6.49 8.15
N THR A 168 9.55 5.29 7.82
CA THR A 168 9.14 4.29 8.81
C THR A 168 10.29 3.86 9.70
N SER A 169 11.46 3.61 9.12
CA SER A 169 12.63 3.09 9.84
C SER A 169 13.10 4.04 10.96
N TRP A 170 13.21 5.35 10.70
CA TRP A 170 13.64 6.28 11.74
C TRP A 170 12.56 6.46 12.82
N ARG A 171 11.28 6.40 12.47
CA ARG A 171 10.17 6.45 13.44
C ARG A 171 10.11 5.21 14.32
N LEU A 172 10.39 4.02 13.77
CA LEU A 172 10.53 2.79 14.54
C LEU A 172 11.66 2.94 15.57
N ARG A 173 12.84 3.42 15.16
CA ARG A 173 13.95 3.70 16.10
C ARG A 173 13.58 4.73 17.17
N LEU A 174 12.73 5.69 16.85
CA LEU A 174 12.25 6.67 17.84
C LEU A 174 11.28 6.03 18.84
N ALA A 175 10.44 5.11 18.38
CA ALA A 175 9.49 4.37 19.22
C ALA A 175 10.15 3.24 20.04
N GLU A 176 11.31 2.75 19.61
CA GLU A 176 12.08 1.74 20.34
C GLU A 176 12.45 2.20 21.76
N THR A 177 12.35 1.28 22.72
CA THR A 177 12.72 1.53 24.11
C THR A 177 14.24 1.49 24.29
N GLY A 178 14.75 2.28 25.24
CA GLY A 178 16.18 2.34 25.56
C GLY A 178 16.90 3.56 24.99
N TRP A 179 18.18 3.69 25.33
CA TRP A 179 18.98 4.87 24.99
C TRP A 179 19.74 4.74 23.66
N ARG A 180 20.06 3.52 23.21
CA ARG A 180 20.84 3.28 21.99
C ARG A 180 20.14 3.77 20.71
N PRO A 181 18.84 3.49 20.47
CA PRO A 181 18.13 3.98 19.29
C PRO A 181 18.07 5.52 19.27
N LYS A 182 17.79 6.12 20.43
CA LYS A 182 17.78 7.59 20.61
C LYS A 182 19.15 8.22 20.37
N ALA A 183 20.22 7.58 20.84
CA ALA A 183 21.58 8.00 20.55
C ALA A 183 21.91 7.91 19.06
N SER A 184 21.47 6.84 18.36
CA SER A 184 21.65 6.72 16.91
C SER A 184 20.97 7.84 16.12
N LEU A 185 19.75 8.24 16.53
CA LEU A 185 19.05 9.38 15.94
C LEU A 185 19.76 10.71 16.24
N LEU A 186 20.28 10.88 17.46
CA LEU A 186 21.07 12.05 17.82
C LEU A 186 22.35 12.12 16.96
N TYR A 187 23.07 11.01 16.79
CA TYR A 187 24.25 10.94 15.92
C TYR A 187 23.89 11.17 14.45
N ALA A 188 22.71 10.73 14.00
CA ALA A 188 22.23 11.01 12.65
C ALA A 188 22.15 12.52 12.37
N LEU A 189 21.70 13.33 13.34
CA LEU A 189 21.67 14.81 13.19
C LEU A 189 23.05 15.41 12.89
N PHE A 190 24.11 14.84 13.47
CA PHE A 190 25.47 15.34 13.28
C PHE A 190 26.21 14.70 12.10
N THR A 191 25.87 13.46 11.74
CA THR A 191 26.52 12.72 10.65
C THR A 191 25.88 13.02 9.29
N TYR A 192 24.58 13.35 9.26
CA TYR A 192 23.84 13.64 8.04
C TYR A 192 24.48 14.74 7.17
N PRO A 193 24.96 15.88 7.71
CA PRO A 193 25.64 16.90 6.91
C PRO A 193 26.94 16.42 6.24
N VAL A 194 27.55 15.34 6.73
CA VAL A 194 28.84 14.82 6.26
C VAL A 194 28.67 13.62 5.33
N ARG A 195 27.76 12.69 5.66
CA ARG A 195 27.48 11.47 4.90
C ARG A 195 25.96 11.20 4.86
N PRO A 196 25.17 12.02 4.13
CA PRO A 196 23.72 12.00 4.27
C PRO A 196 23.08 10.68 3.85
N SER A 197 23.50 10.13 2.71
CA SER A 197 23.00 8.85 2.17
C SER A 197 23.31 7.65 3.08
N GLU A 198 24.54 7.59 3.58
CA GLU A 198 25.01 6.56 4.50
C GLU A 198 24.33 6.69 5.87
N THR A 199 24.08 7.92 6.33
CA THR A 199 23.32 8.17 7.56
C THR A 199 21.88 7.71 7.43
N ILE A 200 21.19 8.02 6.32
CA ILE A 200 19.83 7.51 6.05
C ILE A 200 19.84 5.97 6.04
N ALA A 201 20.76 5.35 5.29
CA ALA A 201 20.86 3.91 5.20
C ALA A 201 21.19 3.25 6.55
N GLY A 202 22.01 3.90 7.39
CA GLY A 202 22.33 3.45 8.74
C GLY A 202 21.14 3.47 9.71
N LEU A 203 20.10 4.27 9.41
CA LEU A 203 18.86 4.30 10.18
C LEU A 203 17.83 3.27 9.74
N LEU A 204 18.04 2.57 8.62
CA LEU A 204 17.10 1.54 8.17
C LEU A 204 16.97 0.43 9.22
N THR A 205 15.75 -0.02 9.45
CA THR A 205 15.43 -1.14 10.34
C THR A 205 15.01 -2.35 9.50
N ASN A 206 15.19 -3.56 10.04
CA ASN A 206 14.64 -4.74 9.40
C ASN A 206 13.12 -4.74 9.63
N ALA A 207 12.35 -4.69 8.55
CA ALA A 207 10.89 -4.70 8.55
C ALA A 207 10.34 -6.12 8.83
N SER A 208 10.66 -6.67 10.02
CA SER A 208 10.47 -8.10 10.30
C SER A 208 9.00 -8.53 10.31
N GLU A 209 8.08 -7.68 10.79
CA GLU A 209 6.65 -7.97 10.77
C GLU A 209 6.09 -7.94 9.34
N SER A 210 6.44 -6.90 8.57
CA SER A 210 6.03 -6.79 7.16
C SER A 210 6.65 -7.86 6.26
N LEU A 211 7.91 -8.23 6.48
CA LEU A 211 8.56 -9.32 5.77
C LEU A 211 7.89 -10.66 6.08
N ALA A 212 7.52 -10.92 7.34
CA ALA A 212 6.80 -12.13 7.71
C ALA A 212 5.38 -12.18 7.12
N ALA A 213 4.66 -11.06 7.11
CA ALA A 213 3.35 -10.95 6.49
C ALA A 213 3.43 -11.14 4.96
N TRP A 214 4.45 -10.57 4.32
CA TRP A 214 4.73 -10.79 2.90
C TRP A 214 5.13 -12.25 2.61
N ASP A 215 6.02 -12.85 3.39
CA ASP A 215 6.38 -14.28 3.26
C ASP A 215 5.12 -15.17 3.36
N ALA A 216 4.15 -14.84 4.22
CA ALA A 216 2.88 -15.57 4.31
C ALA A 216 1.95 -15.36 3.09
N LEU A 217 1.99 -14.17 2.47
CA LEU A 217 1.21 -13.85 1.27
C LEU A 217 1.74 -14.57 0.03
N ILE A 218 3.07 -14.55 -0.17
CA ILE A 218 3.70 -15.11 -1.37
C ILE A 218 3.56 -16.63 -1.47
N GLU A 219 3.32 -17.33 -0.36
CA GLU A 219 2.97 -18.76 -0.37
C GLU A 219 1.62 -19.03 -1.05
N ARG A 220 0.71 -18.05 -1.06
CA ARG A 220 -0.65 -18.22 -1.60
C ARG A 220 -0.79 -17.65 -3.00
N ARG A 221 -0.19 -16.49 -3.27
CA ARG A 221 -0.34 -15.76 -4.54
C ARG A 221 0.89 -14.90 -4.83
N PRO A 222 1.17 -14.54 -6.10
CA PRO A 222 2.22 -13.58 -6.38
C PRO A 222 1.95 -12.23 -5.72
N VAL A 223 2.94 -11.71 -4.99
CA VAL A 223 2.92 -10.38 -4.36
C VAL A 223 4.33 -9.82 -4.40
N VAL A 224 4.50 -8.64 -4.98
CA VAL A 224 5.82 -8.05 -5.22
C VAL A 224 6.34 -7.36 -3.96
N ALA A 225 7.59 -7.63 -3.57
CA ALA A 225 8.31 -6.80 -2.61
C ALA A 225 8.92 -5.59 -3.30
N LEU A 226 8.66 -4.41 -2.74
CA LEU A 226 9.15 -3.13 -3.20
C LEU A 226 9.84 -2.39 -2.05
N ALA A 227 10.47 -1.28 -2.40
CA ALA A 227 11.10 -0.34 -1.50
C ALA A 227 10.77 1.06 -2.01
N GLY A 228 10.44 1.97 -1.09
CA GLY A 228 10.12 3.35 -1.41
C GLY A 228 10.72 4.28 -0.38
N VAL A 229 10.94 5.52 -0.79
CA VAL A 229 11.70 6.49 0.03
C VAL A 229 10.81 7.40 0.86
N ASP A 230 9.52 7.49 0.50
CA ASP A 230 8.54 8.34 1.18
C ASP A 230 9.05 9.78 1.34
N ALA A 231 9.61 10.28 0.24
CA ALA A 231 10.44 11.47 0.24
C ALA A 231 9.61 12.74 0.16
N HIS A 232 9.68 13.55 1.22
CA HIS A 232 8.97 14.82 1.33
C HIS A 232 9.89 16.05 1.43
N GLU A 233 11.16 15.85 1.80
CA GLU A 233 12.08 16.93 2.25
C GLU A 233 11.43 17.86 3.30
N LYS A 234 10.70 17.25 4.23
CA LYS A 234 9.94 17.95 5.26
C LYS A 234 9.91 17.10 6.53
N LEU A 235 10.78 17.42 7.49
CA LEU A 235 10.69 16.84 8.83
C LEU A 235 9.93 17.79 9.75
N GLU A 236 8.74 17.36 10.16
CA GLU A 236 7.93 18.04 11.16
C GLU A 236 8.22 17.48 12.56
N ILE A 237 8.72 18.33 13.46
CA ILE A 237 9.10 17.96 14.83
C ILE A 237 7.87 17.94 15.77
N ARG A 238 6.73 18.50 15.35
CA ARG A 238 5.45 18.48 16.06
C ARG A 238 4.33 18.05 15.11
N ASN A 239 3.43 17.19 15.58
CA ASN A 239 2.16 16.88 14.92
C ASN A 239 1.30 18.16 14.93
N SER A 240 1.42 18.98 13.90
CA SER A 240 0.53 20.11 13.68
C SER A 240 0.09 20.12 12.23
N ASP A 241 -1.14 20.59 11.99
CA ASP A 241 -1.85 20.62 10.70
C ASP A 241 -0.92 20.88 9.50
N PRO A 242 -1.22 20.32 8.31
CA PRO A 242 -0.44 20.53 7.09
C PRO A 242 -0.19 22.01 6.73
N ASP A 243 -1.05 22.92 7.19
CA ASP A 243 -0.92 24.38 7.05
C ASP A 243 0.10 25.05 7.99
N SER A 244 0.66 24.32 8.97
CA SER A 244 1.64 24.80 9.94
C SER A 244 3.10 24.70 9.47
N ALA A 245 3.30 24.53 8.15
CA ALA A 245 4.57 24.25 7.46
C ALA A 245 5.69 25.32 7.60
N ARG A 246 5.54 26.35 8.44
CA ARG A 246 6.55 27.41 8.61
C ARG A 246 7.84 26.99 9.32
N TYR A 247 7.87 25.84 10.01
CA TYR A 247 9.01 25.41 10.82
C TYR A 247 9.54 23.99 10.50
N ALA A 248 9.19 23.42 9.35
CA ALA A 248 9.70 22.11 8.95
C ALA A 248 11.18 22.19 8.52
N LEU A 249 12.00 21.24 8.99
CA LEU A 249 13.38 21.14 8.56
C LEU A 249 13.45 20.45 7.18
N PRO A 250 14.24 20.96 6.21
CA PRO A 250 14.35 20.39 4.87
C PRO A 250 15.29 19.16 4.85
N ILE A 251 14.99 18.18 5.68
CA ILE A 251 15.72 16.92 5.83
C ILE A 251 14.72 15.77 5.98
N PRO A 252 15.02 14.56 5.49
CA PRO A 252 16.09 14.27 4.54
C PRO A 252 15.79 14.88 3.16
N GLY A 253 16.83 15.39 2.50
CA GLY A 253 16.73 15.99 1.16
C GLY A 253 16.51 14.94 0.09
N TYR A 254 15.79 15.30 -0.99
CA TYR A 254 15.46 14.35 -2.07
C TYR A 254 16.68 13.60 -2.61
N GLU A 255 17.75 14.30 -2.97
CA GLU A 255 18.96 13.68 -3.52
C GLU A 255 19.64 12.72 -2.53
N SER A 256 19.66 13.05 -1.25
CA SER A 256 20.21 12.19 -0.20
C SER A 256 19.41 10.90 -0.06
N SER A 257 18.07 11.00 -0.06
CA SER A 257 17.17 9.85 -0.02
C SER A 257 17.34 8.98 -1.27
N PHE A 258 17.40 9.60 -2.45
CA PHE A 258 17.59 8.90 -3.73
C PHE A 258 18.96 8.22 -3.88
N ARG A 259 19.97 8.66 -3.12
CA ARG A 259 21.30 8.02 -3.05
C ARG A 259 21.39 6.92 -1.99
N SER A 260 20.37 6.76 -1.15
CA SER A 260 20.39 5.79 -0.04
C SER A 260 19.83 4.42 -0.42
N LEU A 261 18.93 4.38 -1.41
CA LEU A 261 18.14 3.20 -1.79
C LEU A 261 17.75 3.32 -3.26
N SER A 262 17.66 2.19 -3.97
CA SER A 262 17.04 2.11 -5.29
C SER A 262 16.23 0.83 -5.49
N LEU A 263 15.24 0.91 -6.39
CA LEU A 263 14.66 -0.23 -7.07
C LEU A 263 15.41 -0.46 -8.38
N ARG A 264 15.71 -1.72 -8.66
CA ARG A 264 16.42 -2.16 -9.86
C ARG A 264 15.48 -3.02 -10.68
N VAL A 265 14.87 -2.42 -11.70
CA VAL A 265 13.82 -3.05 -12.52
C VAL A 265 14.43 -3.61 -13.79
N ARG A 266 14.19 -4.88 -14.08
CA ARG A 266 14.64 -5.56 -15.31
C ARG A 266 13.50 -5.59 -16.31
N PRO A 267 13.53 -4.76 -17.36
CA PRO A 267 12.47 -4.77 -18.35
C PRO A 267 12.62 -5.97 -19.30
N ASP A 268 11.49 -6.50 -19.77
CA ASP A 268 11.46 -7.56 -20.80
C ASP A 268 11.94 -7.06 -22.17
N GLU A 269 11.88 -5.74 -22.38
CA GLU A 269 12.22 -5.08 -23.64
C GLU A 269 13.10 -3.84 -23.36
N PRO A 270 14.02 -3.48 -24.26
CA PRO A 270 14.78 -2.24 -24.14
C PRO A 270 13.87 -1.00 -24.19
N TRP A 271 14.26 0.05 -23.45
CA TRP A 271 13.62 1.36 -23.55
C TRP A 271 13.74 1.95 -24.95
N ARG A 272 12.64 2.51 -25.43
CA ARG A 272 12.43 3.07 -26.77
C ARG A 272 12.69 4.57 -26.81
N ARG A 273 12.92 5.21 -25.65
CA ARG A 273 13.01 6.67 -25.46
C ARG A 273 11.70 7.39 -25.78
N ASP A 274 10.59 6.69 -25.61
CA ASP A 274 9.24 7.23 -25.69
C ASP A 274 8.60 7.06 -24.32
N ALA A 275 8.23 8.16 -23.66
CA ALA A 275 7.84 8.11 -22.26
C ALA A 275 6.61 7.23 -22.02
N ALA A 276 5.64 7.23 -22.94
CA ALA A 276 4.44 6.41 -22.83
C ALA A 276 4.72 4.91 -23.02
N ALA A 277 5.53 4.54 -24.02
CA ALA A 277 5.95 3.16 -24.23
C ALA A 277 6.85 2.65 -23.10
N ASP A 278 7.80 3.46 -22.65
CA ASP A 278 8.75 3.09 -21.61
C ASP A 278 8.09 2.98 -20.24
N ALA A 279 7.05 3.79 -19.97
CA ALA A 279 6.22 3.62 -18.78
C ALA A 279 5.47 2.28 -18.78
N LYS A 280 4.95 1.84 -19.92
CA LYS A 280 4.29 0.52 -20.04
C LYS A 280 5.29 -0.63 -19.86
N ILE A 281 6.49 -0.50 -20.42
CA ILE A 281 7.58 -1.47 -20.24
C ILE A 281 7.98 -1.55 -18.75
N LEU A 282 8.18 -0.39 -18.10
CA LEU A 282 8.50 -0.28 -16.69
C LEU A 282 7.43 -0.92 -15.80
N MET A 283 6.16 -0.53 -16.00
CA MET A 283 5.05 -1.04 -15.18
C MET A 283 4.81 -2.53 -15.40
N ARG A 284 5.02 -3.06 -16.61
CA ARG A 284 4.93 -4.51 -16.86
C ARG A 284 5.96 -5.28 -16.03
N ALA A 285 7.22 -4.82 -16.03
CA ALA A 285 8.28 -5.45 -15.25
C ALA A 285 8.05 -5.35 -13.73
N ILE A 286 7.56 -4.21 -13.24
CA ILE A 286 7.18 -4.04 -11.83
C ILE A 286 6.03 -4.99 -11.47
N ARG A 287 4.97 -5.04 -12.28
CA ARG A 287 3.82 -5.94 -12.08
C ARG A 287 4.21 -7.41 -12.10
N ALA A 288 5.20 -7.78 -12.92
CA ALA A 288 5.74 -9.14 -12.99
C ALA A 288 6.71 -9.47 -11.83
N GLY A 289 7.07 -8.51 -10.98
CA GLY A 289 8.03 -8.72 -9.90
C GLY A 289 9.48 -8.83 -10.40
N HIS A 290 9.79 -8.39 -11.62
CA HIS A 290 11.15 -8.33 -12.18
C HIS A 290 11.94 -7.15 -11.60
N VAL A 291 12.00 -7.09 -10.27
CA VAL A 291 12.57 -6.00 -9.49
C VAL A 291 13.29 -6.55 -8.26
N TYR A 292 14.40 -5.92 -7.90
CA TYR A 292 15.03 -6.09 -6.59
C TYR A 292 15.27 -4.73 -5.96
N ALA A 293 15.26 -4.68 -4.63
CA ALA A 293 15.62 -3.48 -3.87
C ALA A 293 17.10 -3.54 -3.49
N ALA A 294 17.78 -2.39 -3.51
CA ALA A 294 19.18 -2.26 -3.11
C ALA A 294 19.41 -1.04 -2.22
N ILE A 295 20.16 -1.21 -1.12
CA ILE A 295 20.53 -0.13 -0.21
C ILE A 295 21.86 0.50 -0.67
N ASP A 296 21.78 1.44 -1.61
CA ASP A 296 22.92 2.14 -2.21
C ASP A 296 23.77 2.95 -1.21
N GLY A 297 23.19 3.31 -0.06
CA GLY A 297 23.91 3.96 1.03
C GLY A 297 24.91 3.04 1.75
N TRP A 298 24.91 1.73 1.48
CA TRP A 298 25.92 0.80 2.00
C TRP A 298 26.90 0.34 0.93
N ALA A 299 26.40 -0.03 -0.25
CA ALA A 299 27.23 -0.41 -1.40
C ALA A 299 26.52 -0.11 -2.73
N THR A 300 27.25 0.46 -3.70
CA THR A 300 26.72 0.89 -5.00
C THR A 300 27.82 0.86 -6.08
N SER A 301 27.56 0.54 -7.35
CA SER A 301 26.29 0.08 -7.91
C SER A 301 26.12 -1.43 -7.71
N PRO A 302 24.93 -1.90 -7.31
CA PRO A 302 24.65 -3.33 -7.22
C PRO A 302 24.62 -3.97 -8.62
N SER A 303 25.00 -5.23 -8.69
CA SER A 303 24.75 -6.10 -9.84
C SER A 303 24.21 -7.40 -9.30
N PHE A 304 22.99 -7.77 -9.67
CA PHE A 304 22.33 -8.92 -9.08
C PHE A 304 21.44 -9.64 -10.08
N GLU A 305 21.50 -10.96 -10.06
CA GLU A 305 20.68 -11.84 -10.84
C GLU A 305 20.25 -13.03 -9.98
N PHE A 306 18.95 -13.28 -9.92
CA PHE A 306 18.36 -14.47 -9.33
C PHE A 306 17.50 -15.16 -10.40
N THR A 307 17.92 -16.36 -10.79
CA THR A 307 17.28 -17.16 -11.84
C THR A 307 17.08 -18.60 -11.39
N ALA A 308 16.24 -19.32 -12.13
CA ALA A 308 16.02 -20.74 -11.99
C ALA A 308 16.16 -21.40 -13.36
N THR A 309 16.98 -22.44 -13.45
CA THR A 309 17.11 -23.28 -14.65
C THR A 309 16.27 -24.53 -14.49
N HIS A 310 15.50 -24.88 -15.50
CA HIS A 310 14.62 -26.05 -15.54
C HIS A 310 14.55 -26.59 -16.98
N ALA A 311 13.89 -27.74 -17.18
CA ALA A 311 13.82 -28.38 -18.50
C ALA A 311 13.18 -27.49 -19.59
N GLY A 312 12.26 -26.59 -19.20
CA GLY A 312 11.57 -25.66 -20.10
C GLY A 312 12.36 -24.39 -20.43
N GLY A 313 13.51 -24.15 -19.78
CA GLY A 313 14.34 -22.97 -19.99
C GLY A 313 14.83 -22.31 -18.70
N ALA A 314 14.82 -20.99 -18.66
CA ALA A 314 15.17 -20.20 -17.49
C ALA A 314 14.01 -19.31 -17.06
N ALA A 315 13.84 -19.16 -15.76
CA ALA A 315 12.94 -18.21 -15.12
C ALA A 315 13.78 -17.23 -14.28
N GLN A 316 13.26 -16.02 -14.07
CA GLN A 316 13.89 -15.00 -13.22
C GLN A 316 13.01 -14.66 -12.01
N ALA A 317 13.59 -13.97 -11.03
CA ALA A 317 12.83 -13.38 -9.92
C ALA A 317 11.56 -12.67 -10.42
N GLY A 318 10.40 -13.06 -9.88
CA GLY A 318 9.07 -12.64 -10.31
C GLY A 318 8.28 -13.73 -11.05
N ASP A 319 8.97 -14.64 -11.75
CA ASP A 319 8.33 -15.66 -12.59
C ASP A 319 7.78 -16.86 -11.80
N GLU A 320 6.84 -17.57 -12.44
CA GLU A 320 6.27 -18.81 -11.95
C GLU A 320 6.58 -19.98 -12.91
N ILE A 321 7.26 -21.00 -12.38
CA ILE A 321 7.50 -22.29 -13.03
C ILE A 321 6.37 -23.23 -12.66
N ARG A 322 5.71 -23.80 -13.68
CA ARG A 322 4.59 -24.76 -13.51
C ARG A 322 4.90 -26.15 -14.05
N GLU A 323 5.95 -26.25 -14.86
CA GLU A 323 6.45 -27.49 -15.43
C GLU A 323 6.97 -28.45 -14.36
N ARG A 324 6.88 -29.74 -14.64
CA ARG A 324 7.53 -30.76 -13.82
C ARG A 324 8.99 -30.92 -14.25
N GLY A 325 9.86 -31.17 -13.29
CA GLY A 325 11.25 -31.52 -13.53
C GLY A 325 12.18 -30.93 -12.48
N PRO A 326 13.47 -31.28 -12.53
CA PRO A 326 14.47 -30.71 -11.65
C PRO A 326 14.67 -29.22 -11.95
N VAL A 327 14.77 -28.43 -10.88
CA VAL A 327 15.05 -27.00 -10.92
C VAL A 327 16.35 -26.72 -10.15
N THR A 328 17.17 -25.82 -10.69
CA THR A 328 18.36 -25.29 -10.02
C THR A 328 18.25 -23.78 -9.93
N LEU A 329 18.30 -23.26 -8.71
CA LEU A 329 18.34 -21.82 -8.45
C LEU A 329 19.78 -21.32 -8.62
N ASN A 330 19.94 -20.14 -9.21
CA ASN A 330 21.23 -19.49 -9.38
C ASN A 330 21.14 -18.06 -8.87
N VAL A 331 22.07 -17.69 -8.00
CA VAL A 331 22.28 -16.32 -7.52
C VAL A 331 23.63 -15.86 -8.04
N ARG A 332 23.68 -14.69 -8.67
CA ARG A 332 24.92 -14.03 -9.07
C ARG A 332 24.89 -12.59 -8.60
N THR A 333 25.95 -12.15 -7.91
CA THR A 333 26.05 -10.81 -7.34
C THR A 333 27.49 -10.30 -7.31
N ASN A 334 27.70 -8.99 -7.38
CA ASN A 334 29.01 -8.38 -7.19
C ASN A 334 29.37 -8.27 -5.70
N LEU A 335 29.38 -9.41 -5.00
CA LEU A 335 29.47 -9.54 -3.55
C LEU A 335 30.69 -8.79 -2.97
N PRO A 336 30.50 -7.74 -2.14
CA PRO A 336 31.61 -7.11 -1.44
C PRO A 336 32.12 -7.96 -0.27
N PRO A 337 33.39 -7.77 0.17
CA PRO A 337 33.88 -8.37 1.40
C PRO A 337 33.02 -8.01 2.61
N GLY A 338 32.78 -8.98 3.51
CA GLY A 338 31.92 -8.80 4.68
C GLY A 338 30.42 -8.84 4.38
N TYR A 339 30.05 -9.38 3.21
CA TYR A 339 28.67 -9.66 2.84
C TYR A 339 28.50 -11.14 2.51
N SER A 340 27.27 -11.62 2.63
CA SER A 340 26.93 -13.00 2.36
C SER A 340 25.53 -13.15 1.74
N VAL A 341 25.37 -14.18 0.91
CA VAL A 341 24.14 -14.53 0.20
C VAL A 341 23.36 -15.57 1.01
N THR A 342 22.06 -15.36 1.18
CA THR A 342 21.15 -16.36 1.73
C THR A 342 20.01 -16.63 0.74
N VAL A 343 19.75 -17.91 0.48
CA VAL A 343 18.60 -18.36 -0.32
C VAL A 343 17.54 -18.88 0.64
N TRP A 344 16.32 -18.41 0.45
CA TRP A 344 15.17 -18.69 1.28
C TRP A 344 14.15 -19.54 0.53
N GLN A 345 13.44 -20.40 1.25
CA GLN A 345 12.23 -21.09 0.82
C GLN A 345 11.09 -20.65 1.77
N GLY A 346 10.20 -19.80 1.26
CA GLY A 346 9.27 -19.03 2.09
C GLY A 346 10.04 -18.22 3.14
N GLY A 347 9.56 -18.25 4.39
CA GLY A 347 10.24 -17.62 5.53
C GLY A 347 11.41 -18.42 6.13
N ARG A 348 11.84 -19.53 5.50
CA ARG A 348 12.91 -20.40 6.03
C ARG A 348 14.16 -20.35 5.15
N PRO A 349 15.36 -20.24 5.72
CA PRO A 349 16.60 -20.24 4.94
C PRO A 349 16.90 -21.66 4.43
N LEU A 350 17.01 -21.80 3.10
CA LEU A 350 17.43 -23.03 2.41
C LEU A 350 18.96 -23.16 2.39
N LEU A 351 19.65 -22.04 2.17
CA LEU A 351 21.10 -21.94 2.16
C LEU A 351 21.51 -20.63 2.81
N LYS A 352 22.44 -20.67 3.76
CA LYS A 352 22.83 -19.51 4.56
C LYS A 352 24.23 -19.03 4.26
N GLU A 353 24.40 -17.72 4.30
CA GLU A 353 25.69 -17.04 4.50
C GLU A 353 26.80 -17.49 3.54
N GLN A 354 26.46 -17.67 2.27
CA GLN A 354 27.44 -17.99 1.23
C GLN A 354 28.30 -16.77 0.91
N ARG A 355 29.61 -16.97 0.75
CA ARG A 355 30.59 -15.89 0.54
C ARG A 355 31.09 -15.83 -0.90
N GLU A 356 30.47 -16.62 -1.76
CA GLU A 356 30.71 -16.67 -3.20
C GLU A 356 29.82 -15.67 -3.94
N ALA A 357 30.40 -15.00 -4.93
CA ALA A 357 29.66 -14.10 -5.84
C ALA A 357 28.69 -14.84 -6.77
N SER A 358 28.81 -16.17 -6.89
CA SER A 358 27.95 -17.02 -7.70
C SER A 358 27.62 -18.29 -6.92
N VAL A 359 26.33 -18.55 -6.72
CA VAL A 359 25.82 -19.66 -5.92
C VAL A 359 24.77 -20.40 -6.74
N SER A 360 24.93 -21.73 -6.85
CA SER A 360 23.96 -22.60 -7.51
C SER A 360 23.39 -23.61 -6.50
N VAL A 361 22.06 -23.69 -6.43
CA VAL A 361 21.33 -24.49 -5.44
C VAL A 361 20.36 -25.42 -6.18
N PRO A 362 20.69 -26.72 -6.35
CA PRO A 362 19.77 -27.68 -6.90
C PRO A 362 18.64 -27.95 -5.90
N ILE A 363 17.40 -27.61 -6.26
CA ILE A 363 16.21 -27.90 -5.44
C ILE A 363 15.49 -29.18 -5.90
N GLY A 364 16.00 -29.83 -6.96
CA GLY A 364 15.39 -31.01 -7.55
C GLY A 364 13.97 -30.69 -7.99
N GLU A 365 13.02 -31.55 -7.68
CA GLU A 365 11.61 -31.33 -8.04
C GLU A 365 10.82 -30.57 -6.95
N ALA A 366 11.47 -30.04 -5.91
CA ALA A 366 10.76 -29.42 -4.80
C ALA A 366 9.89 -28.24 -5.25
N SER A 367 8.65 -28.19 -4.75
CA SER A 367 7.80 -27.00 -4.88
C SER A 367 8.11 -26.02 -3.77
N GLY A 368 7.92 -24.74 -4.05
CA GLY A 368 8.06 -23.70 -3.05
C GLY A 368 8.18 -22.32 -3.67
N VAL A 369 8.30 -21.33 -2.79
CA VAL A 369 8.56 -19.95 -3.16
C VAL A 369 9.98 -19.64 -2.71
N TYR A 370 10.84 -19.24 -3.63
CA TYR A 370 12.26 -19.06 -3.34
C TYR A 370 12.66 -17.63 -3.54
N ARG A 371 13.41 -17.02 -2.60
CA ARG A 371 13.98 -15.68 -2.75
C ARG A 371 15.44 -15.66 -2.32
N ALA A 372 16.20 -14.70 -2.79
CA ALA A 372 17.58 -14.50 -2.37
C ALA A 372 17.75 -13.10 -1.77
N ASP A 373 18.51 -13.02 -0.68
CA ASP A 373 18.96 -11.75 -0.12
C ASP A 373 20.48 -11.74 0.04
N VAL A 374 21.04 -10.53 0.03
CA VAL A 374 22.47 -10.29 0.29
C VAL A 374 22.56 -9.41 1.51
N ARG A 375 23.25 -9.86 2.55
CA ARG A 375 23.33 -9.19 3.85
C ARG A 375 24.76 -8.79 4.16
N SER A 376 24.92 -7.73 4.95
CA SER A 376 26.21 -7.41 5.53
C SER A 376 26.39 -8.14 6.85
N ASP A 377 27.55 -8.76 7.05
CA ASP A 377 27.85 -9.56 8.24
C ASP A 377 27.97 -8.70 9.52
N ASP A 378 28.21 -7.40 9.35
CA ASP A 378 28.29 -6.44 10.46
C ASP A 378 26.91 -5.94 10.93
N ARG A 379 25.86 -6.24 10.18
CA ARG A 379 24.46 -5.82 10.44
C ARG A 379 23.48 -6.99 10.25
N PRO A 380 23.64 -8.12 10.97
CA PRO A 380 22.80 -9.30 10.78
C PRO A 380 21.30 -9.03 11.07
N ASP A 381 21.02 -8.09 11.99
CA ASP A 381 19.67 -7.69 12.39
C ASP A 381 19.09 -6.54 11.55
N GLY A 382 19.87 -6.02 10.58
CA GLY A 382 19.43 -4.98 9.64
C GLY A 382 18.68 -5.55 8.43
N PRO A 383 18.10 -4.68 7.59
CA PRO A 383 17.58 -5.13 6.30
C PRO A 383 18.73 -5.66 5.42
N PRO A 384 18.45 -6.52 4.44
CA PRO A 384 19.47 -6.95 3.50
C PRO A 384 19.89 -5.79 2.59
N TRP A 385 21.16 -5.78 2.16
CA TRP A 385 21.63 -4.86 1.13
C TRP A 385 20.88 -5.05 -0.18
N ILE A 386 20.63 -6.30 -0.58
CA ILE A 386 19.82 -6.64 -1.75
C ILE A 386 18.68 -7.55 -1.30
N LEU A 387 17.45 -7.21 -1.66
CA LEU A 387 16.26 -8.05 -1.50
C LEU A 387 15.66 -8.36 -2.87
N SER A 388 15.65 -9.64 -3.26
CA SER A 388 15.01 -10.08 -4.48
C SER A 388 13.50 -10.31 -4.30
N ASN A 389 12.75 -10.20 -5.39
CA ASN A 389 11.47 -10.88 -5.49
C ASN A 389 11.64 -12.40 -5.64
N PRO A 390 10.60 -13.19 -5.33
CA PRO A 390 10.70 -14.63 -5.36
C PRO A 390 10.56 -15.23 -6.76
N ILE A 391 11.08 -16.44 -6.94
CA ILE A 391 10.71 -17.36 -8.02
C ILE A 391 9.70 -18.35 -7.45
N TYR A 392 8.58 -18.51 -8.12
CA TYR A 392 7.50 -19.40 -7.70
C TYR A 392 7.65 -20.76 -8.42
N VAL A 393 7.86 -21.83 -7.68
CA VAL A 393 7.82 -23.21 -8.22
C VAL A 393 6.54 -23.86 -7.72
N ARG A 394 5.46 -23.70 -8.51
CA ARG A 394 4.11 -24.12 -8.14
C ARG A 394 3.64 -25.20 -9.10
N ARG A 395 3.59 -26.44 -8.62
CA ARG A 395 2.98 -27.54 -9.36
C ARG A 395 1.49 -27.26 -9.54
N VAL A 396 0.97 -27.53 -10.73
CA VAL A 396 -0.48 -27.54 -10.98
C VAL A 396 -1.11 -28.58 -10.05
N LEU A 397 -1.83 -28.12 -9.03
CA LEU A 397 -2.71 -28.96 -8.23
C LEU A 397 -4.07 -29.06 -8.93
N PRO A 398 -4.77 -30.22 -8.88
CA PRO A 398 -6.15 -30.30 -9.32
C PRO A 398 -6.98 -29.24 -8.57
N PRO A 399 -7.90 -28.54 -9.24
CA PRO A 399 -8.79 -27.62 -8.54
C PRO A 399 -9.52 -28.37 -7.42
N ALA A 400 -9.57 -27.78 -6.24
CA ALA A 400 -10.42 -28.31 -5.16
C ALA A 400 -11.87 -28.38 -5.67
N PRO A 401 -12.63 -29.43 -5.33
CA PRO A 401 -14.04 -29.48 -5.69
C PRO A 401 -14.74 -28.22 -5.14
N PRO A 402 -15.62 -27.57 -5.92
CA PRO A 402 -16.34 -26.41 -5.43
C PRO A 402 -17.12 -26.80 -4.18
N ALA A 403 -17.06 -25.95 -3.15
CA ALA A 403 -17.98 -26.08 -2.03
C ALA A 403 -19.41 -26.08 -2.60
N GLY A 404 -20.22 -27.06 -2.19
CA GLY A 404 -21.60 -27.17 -2.64
C GLY A 404 -22.38 -25.89 -2.34
N PRO A 405 -23.40 -25.52 -3.14
CA PRO A 405 -24.15 -24.29 -2.92
C PRO A 405 -24.83 -24.34 -1.55
N SER A 406 -24.44 -23.44 -0.65
CA SER A 406 -25.17 -23.19 0.59
C SER A 406 -26.57 -22.68 0.22
N HIS A 407 -27.61 -23.38 0.66
CA HIS A 407 -29.00 -23.00 0.38
C HIS A 407 -29.55 -22.05 1.45
N VAL A 408 -30.48 -21.18 1.06
CA VAL A 408 -31.15 -20.24 1.97
C VAL A 408 -32.10 -21.01 2.88
N VAL A 409 -31.93 -20.87 4.19
CA VAL A 409 -32.76 -21.52 5.22
C VAL A 409 -33.86 -20.59 5.73
N SER A 410 -33.61 -19.28 5.71
CA SER A 410 -34.58 -18.25 6.11
C SER A 410 -34.40 -17.02 5.24
N SER A 411 -35.51 -16.39 4.82
CA SER A 411 -35.52 -15.14 4.07
C SER A 411 -36.67 -14.24 4.54
N ARG A 412 -36.43 -12.92 4.62
CA ARG A 412 -37.46 -11.93 4.92
C ARG A 412 -37.29 -10.71 4.02
N PRO A 413 -38.30 -10.33 3.21
CA PRO A 413 -38.21 -9.13 2.39
C PRO A 413 -38.17 -7.87 3.27
N LEU A 414 -37.30 -6.94 2.88
CA LEU A 414 -37.23 -5.57 3.39
C LEU A 414 -37.99 -4.60 2.49
N PHE A 415 -38.13 -4.93 1.21
CA PHE A 415 -38.92 -4.16 0.23
C PHE A 415 -40.06 -5.02 -0.31
N ASP A 416 -41.28 -4.50 -0.29
CA ASP A 416 -42.51 -5.20 -0.71
C ASP A 416 -42.68 -5.30 -2.24
N GLY A 417 -41.77 -4.67 -3.01
CA GLY A 417 -41.83 -4.62 -4.47
C GLY A 417 -42.87 -3.66 -5.03
N ARG A 418 -43.47 -2.78 -4.21
CA ARG A 418 -44.60 -1.92 -4.60
C ARG A 418 -44.53 -0.52 -4.01
N THR A 419 -44.23 -0.37 -2.72
CA THR A 419 -44.33 0.90 -1.98
C THR A 419 -43.06 1.18 -1.19
N THR A 420 -42.92 2.41 -0.69
CA THR A 420 -41.83 2.76 0.23
C THR A 420 -42.16 2.40 1.68
N ALA A 421 -43.14 1.52 1.95
CA ALA A 421 -43.55 1.17 3.30
C ALA A 421 -42.38 0.56 4.09
N GLY A 422 -42.16 1.07 5.31
CA GLY A 422 -41.05 0.67 6.17
C GLY A 422 -39.71 1.33 5.83
N TRP A 423 -39.66 2.16 4.77
CA TRP A 423 -38.48 2.93 4.39
C TRP A 423 -38.68 4.42 4.60
N SER A 424 -37.63 5.09 5.06
CA SER A 424 -37.56 6.53 5.25
C SER A 424 -36.25 7.09 4.69
N VAL A 425 -36.11 8.41 4.70
CA VAL A 425 -34.86 9.09 4.38
C VAL A 425 -34.25 9.71 5.62
N GLU A 426 -32.93 9.69 5.69
CA GLU A 426 -32.12 10.38 6.70
C GLU A 426 -31.03 11.17 6.02
N HIS A 427 -30.73 12.37 6.48
CA HIS A 427 -29.63 13.18 5.95
C HIS A 427 -29.18 14.20 7.00
N ASP A 428 -27.98 14.76 6.83
CA ASP A 428 -27.55 15.88 7.65
C ASP A 428 -28.40 17.14 7.37
N ARG A 429 -28.31 18.15 8.22
CA ARG A 429 -29.15 19.37 8.16
C ARG A 429 -29.00 20.17 6.87
N THR A 430 -27.92 19.97 6.12
CA THR A 430 -27.56 20.77 4.93
C THR A 430 -27.67 19.98 3.63
N SER A 431 -27.71 18.65 3.70
CA SER A 431 -27.98 17.78 2.55
C SER A 431 -29.46 17.52 2.39
N VAL A 432 -29.84 16.88 1.27
CA VAL A 432 -31.22 16.49 0.97
C VAL A 432 -31.27 15.06 0.45
N ALA A 433 -32.33 14.35 0.81
CA ALA A 433 -32.63 13.03 0.29
C ALA A 433 -34.12 12.90 -0.04
N GLY A 434 -34.44 12.12 -1.07
CA GLY A 434 -35.80 11.79 -1.46
C GLY A 434 -35.91 10.31 -1.78
N LEU A 435 -37.06 9.71 -1.44
CA LEU A 435 -37.34 8.30 -1.67
C LEU A 435 -38.70 8.16 -2.36
N ASP A 436 -38.75 7.38 -3.43
CA ASP A 436 -39.99 7.04 -4.12
C ASP A 436 -39.93 5.64 -4.73
N ALA A 437 -41.08 5.00 -4.91
CA ALA A 437 -41.21 3.75 -5.64
C ALA A 437 -41.29 4.05 -7.14
N ALA A 438 -40.32 3.57 -7.91
CA ALA A 438 -40.22 3.80 -9.35
C ALA A 438 -40.55 2.53 -10.14
N PRO A 439 -41.33 2.61 -11.23
CA PRO A 439 -41.64 1.46 -12.07
C PRO A 439 -40.42 1.01 -12.87
N ARG A 440 -40.26 -0.31 -13.04
CA ARG A 440 -39.30 -0.95 -13.97
C ARG A 440 -40.06 -1.67 -15.08
N VAL A 441 -39.33 -2.09 -16.13
CA VAL A 441 -39.85 -2.99 -17.18
C VAL A 441 -40.49 -4.25 -16.57
N VAL A 442 -39.88 -4.77 -15.49
CA VAL A 442 -40.42 -5.84 -14.67
C VAL A 442 -40.36 -5.41 -13.20
N GLY A 443 -41.52 -5.18 -12.59
CA GLY A 443 -41.66 -4.85 -11.17
C GLY A 443 -41.44 -3.37 -10.82
N THR A 444 -41.14 -3.14 -9.54
CA THR A 444 -40.90 -1.81 -8.95
C THR A 444 -39.54 -1.82 -8.26
N GLU A 445 -38.91 -0.65 -8.15
CA GLU A 445 -37.68 -0.43 -7.40
C GLU A 445 -37.83 0.78 -6.46
N LEU A 446 -37.07 0.79 -5.37
CA LEU A 446 -36.88 2.00 -4.58
C LEU A 446 -35.89 2.89 -5.30
N ARG A 447 -36.27 4.14 -5.57
CA ARG A 447 -35.38 5.17 -6.10
C ARG A 447 -35.02 6.14 -4.98
N VAL A 448 -33.74 6.20 -4.66
CA VAL A 448 -33.18 7.19 -3.72
C VAL A 448 -32.57 8.32 -4.55
N ARG A 449 -33.00 9.54 -4.30
CA ARG A 449 -32.40 10.78 -4.81
C ARG A 449 -31.62 11.43 -3.69
N PHE A 450 -30.41 11.89 -3.96
CA PHE A 450 -29.59 12.58 -2.97
C PHE A 450 -28.98 13.85 -3.53
N GLY A 451 -28.73 14.81 -2.65
CA GLY A 451 -27.86 15.97 -2.89
C GLY A 451 -27.09 16.28 -1.63
N LEU A 452 -25.76 16.11 -1.67
CA LEU A 452 -24.89 16.46 -0.56
C LEU A 452 -24.61 17.97 -0.57
N SER A 453 -24.50 18.59 0.59
CA SER A 453 -24.11 20.00 0.66
C SER A 453 -22.67 20.20 0.18
N GLY A 454 -22.40 21.37 -0.39
CA GLY A 454 -21.04 21.77 -0.82
C GLY A 454 -20.21 22.31 0.34
N GLY A 455 -18.94 22.60 0.08
CA GLY A 455 -18.01 23.19 1.05
C GLY A 455 -17.09 22.19 1.72
N SER A 456 -16.66 22.49 2.94
CA SER A 456 -15.72 21.67 3.71
C SER A 456 -16.35 20.34 4.13
N LEU A 457 -15.52 19.31 4.27
CA LEU A 457 -15.94 17.98 4.72
C LEU A 457 -16.34 18.04 6.20
N VAL A 458 -17.64 18.11 6.49
CA VAL A 458 -18.20 18.17 7.85
C VAL A 458 -19.09 16.97 8.16
N GLY A 459 -18.93 15.89 7.39
CA GLY A 459 -19.70 14.65 7.54
C GLY A 459 -21.05 14.70 6.84
N GLN A 460 -21.13 15.35 5.68
CA GLN A 460 -22.35 15.37 4.87
C GLN A 460 -22.79 13.96 4.50
N PHE A 461 -24.08 13.67 4.61
CA PHE A 461 -24.64 12.39 4.19
C PHE A 461 -26.11 12.47 3.79
N ALA A 462 -26.52 11.51 2.98
CA ALA A 462 -27.90 11.23 2.61
C ALA A 462 -28.11 9.70 2.59
N ALA A 463 -29.22 9.23 3.12
CA ALA A 463 -29.47 7.81 3.31
C ALA A 463 -30.94 7.44 3.08
N ALA A 464 -31.16 6.22 2.60
CA ALA A 464 -32.43 5.53 2.76
C ALA A 464 -32.30 4.54 3.92
N ALA A 465 -33.23 4.60 4.88
CA ALA A 465 -33.23 3.75 6.06
C ALA A 465 -34.45 2.81 6.03
N VAL A 466 -34.27 1.58 6.49
CA VAL A 466 -35.33 0.60 6.68
C VAL A 466 -35.34 0.12 8.12
N GLU A 467 -36.52 0.09 8.74
CA GLU A 467 -36.69 -0.35 10.11
C GLU A 467 -36.66 -1.88 10.23
N VAL A 468 -35.97 -2.38 11.25
CA VAL A 468 -35.89 -3.80 11.60
C VAL A 468 -36.23 -3.99 13.09
N PRO A 469 -37.49 -3.76 13.50
CA PRO A 469 -37.86 -3.67 14.92
C PRO A 469 -37.62 -4.97 15.70
N THR A 470 -37.63 -6.12 15.03
CA THR A 470 -37.37 -7.44 15.63
C THR A 470 -35.88 -7.82 15.68
N GLY A 471 -34.99 -6.93 15.25
CA GLY A 471 -33.56 -7.22 15.11
C GLY A 471 -33.23 -8.15 13.94
N LEU A 472 -31.95 -8.51 13.86
CA LEU A 472 -31.32 -9.29 12.80
C LEU A 472 -30.81 -10.67 13.25
N ALA A 473 -31.02 -11.07 14.50
CA ALA A 473 -30.42 -12.29 15.07
C ALA A 473 -30.73 -13.60 14.32
N ASN A 474 -31.81 -13.65 13.53
CA ASN A 474 -32.18 -14.81 12.72
C ASN A 474 -31.55 -14.84 11.32
N TYR A 475 -30.75 -13.82 10.98
CA TYR A 475 -30.18 -13.60 9.65
C TYR A 475 -28.67 -13.37 9.77
N ASP A 476 -27.93 -13.70 8.71
CA ASP A 476 -26.48 -13.50 8.66
C ASP A 476 -26.06 -12.46 7.61
N ARG A 477 -26.99 -12.06 6.72
CA ARG A 477 -26.73 -11.10 5.64
C ARG A 477 -27.95 -10.27 5.27
N VAL A 478 -27.68 -9.19 4.57
CA VAL A 478 -28.63 -8.48 3.71
C VAL A 478 -28.25 -8.70 2.24
N GLN A 479 -29.23 -9.10 1.45
CA GLN A 479 -29.12 -9.29 0.00
C GLN A 479 -30.03 -8.26 -0.68
N PHE A 480 -29.55 -7.65 -1.75
CA PHE A 480 -30.34 -6.69 -2.53
C PHE A 480 -29.78 -6.58 -3.94
N ARG A 481 -30.61 -6.11 -4.88
CA ARG A 481 -30.17 -5.68 -6.20
C ARG A 481 -30.09 -4.16 -6.23
N ALA A 482 -28.99 -3.62 -6.74
CA ALA A 482 -28.82 -2.17 -6.82
C ALA A 482 -28.01 -1.72 -8.04
N ARG A 483 -28.23 -0.44 -8.40
CA ARG A 483 -27.48 0.32 -9.41
C ARG A 483 -27.43 1.80 -9.05
N GLY A 484 -26.36 2.48 -9.45
CA GLY A 484 -26.25 3.94 -9.44
C GLY A 484 -26.62 4.55 -10.78
N ASP A 485 -26.81 5.87 -10.85
CA ASP A 485 -26.88 6.59 -12.13
C ASP A 485 -25.49 6.82 -12.76
N ARG A 486 -24.45 6.55 -11.97
CA ARG A 486 -23.03 6.48 -12.33
C ARG A 486 -22.32 5.50 -11.39
N PRO A 487 -21.10 5.06 -11.71
CA PRO A 487 -20.25 4.37 -10.74
C PRO A 487 -20.17 5.16 -9.42
N MET A 488 -20.49 4.50 -8.31
CA MET A 488 -20.47 5.09 -6.97
C MET A 488 -20.34 4.02 -5.89
N ARG A 489 -20.02 4.43 -4.66
CA ARG A 489 -20.11 3.57 -3.48
C ARG A 489 -21.26 4.00 -2.58
N VAL A 490 -21.87 3.02 -1.92
CA VAL A 490 -22.91 3.20 -0.91
C VAL A 490 -22.48 2.42 0.34
N SER A 491 -22.46 3.09 1.48
CA SER A 491 -22.18 2.49 2.79
C SER A 491 -23.45 1.84 3.32
N ILE A 492 -23.46 0.51 3.41
CA ILE A 492 -24.54 -0.26 4.03
C ILE A 492 -24.28 -0.30 5.52
N GLN A 493 -25.13 0.34 6.32
CA GLN A 493 -24.93 0.47 7.76
C GLN A 493 -26.00 -0.27 8.56
N ALA A 494 -25.59 -0.95 9.63
CA ALA A 494 -26.47 -1.42 10.69
C ALA A 494 -26.36 -0.47 11.89
N ARG A 495 -27.51 -0.01 12.41
CA ARG A 495 -27.56 0.87 13.59
C ARG A 495 -28.26 0.17 14.74
N ALA A 496 -27.60 0.16 15.90
CA ALA A 496 -28.09 -0.42 17.15
C ALA A 496 -27.88 0.56 18.32
N GLU A 497 -28.69 0.43 19.36
CA GLU A 497 -28.49 1.14 20.63
C GLU A 497 -27.68 0.25 21.58
N VAL A 498 -26.46 0.66 21.93
CA VAL A 498 -25.57 -0.09 22.83
C VAL A 498 -25.20 0.79 24.01
N GLY A 499 -25.62 0.38 25.21
CA GLY A 499 -25.38 1.16 26.42
C GLY A 499 -26.05 2.54 26.41
N GLY A 500 -27.19 2.68 25.71
CA GLY A 500 -27.91 3.95 25.57
C GLY A 500 -27.29 4.93 24.57
N VAL A 501 -26.34 4.47 23.75
CA VAL A 501 -25.71 5.25 22.69
C VAL A 501 -25.94 4.59 21.35
N SER A 502 -26.38 5.37 20.37
CA SER A 502 -26.54 4.92 19.00
C SER A 502 -25.18 4.64 18.36
N GLN A 503 -24.96 3.38 17.98
CA GLN A 503 -23.73 2.90 17.35
C GLN A 503 -24.04 2.34 15.96
N ARG A 504 -23.03 2.39 15.08
CA ARG A 504 -23.16 1.98 13.69
C ARG A 504 -22.03 1.05 13.28
N TRP A 505 -22.34 0.09 12.44
CA TRP A 505 -21.39 -0.76 11.72
C TRP A 505 -21.68 -0.63 10.24
N GLN A 506 -20.65 -0.68 9.41
CA GLN A 506 -20.79 -0.45 7.99
C GLN A 506 -20.02 -1.45 7.13
N ARG A 507 -20.46 -1.55 5.88
CA ARG A 507 -19.74 -2.17 4.78
C ARG A 507 -20.00 -1.35 3.53
N SER A 508 -18.95 -0.90 2.84
CA SER A 508 -19.14 -0.20 1.56
C SER A 508 -19.41 -1.18 0.42
N VAL A 509 -20.28 -0.79 -0.51
CA VAL A 509 -20.64 -1.57 -1.69
C VAL A 509 -20.51 -0.70 -2.94
N TYR A 510 -19.81 -1.21 -3.96
CA TYR A 510 -19.72 -0.59 -5.27
C TYR A 510 -20.99 -0.83 -6.10
N LEU A 511 -21.56 0.26 -6.60
CA LEU A 511 -22.69 0.28 -7.52
C LEU A 511 -22.22 0.78 -8.89
N GLU A 512 -22.51 -0.01 -9.91
CA GLU A 512 -22.37 0.38 -11.31
C GLU A 512 -23.73 0.82 -11.89
N THR A 513 -23.76 1.18 -13.17
CA THR A 513 -25.01 1.59 -13.85
C THR A 513 -25.94 0.41 -14.20
N THR A 514 -25.39 -0.81 -14.17
CA THR A 514 -26.13 -2.05 -14.41
C THR A 514 -26.64 -2.61 -13.09
N ASP A 515 -27.90 -3.04 -13.08
CA ASP A 515 -28.52 -3.67 -11.92
C ASP A 515 -27.88 -5.01 -11.59
N ARG A 516 -27.24 -5.10 -10.44
CA ARG A 516 -26.61 -6.33 -9.97
C ARG A 516 -26.99 -6.65 -8.54
N GLU A 517 -27.02 -7.94 -8.25
CA GLU A 517 -27.14 -8.43 -6.89
C GLU A 517 -25.89 -8.11 -6.08
N ARG A 518 -26.11 -7.79 -4.82
CA ARG A 518 -25.13 -7.44 -3.81
C ARG A 518 -25.53 -8.12 -2.50
N THR A 519 -24.52 -8.60 -1.79
CA THR A 519 -24.69 -9.28 -0.51
C THR A 519 -23.70 -8.68 0.48
N VAL A 520 -24.21 -8.29 1.64
CA VAL A 520 -23.41 -7.83 2.77
C VAL A 520 -23.66 -8.77 3.94
N THR A 521 -22.65 -9.55 4.31
CA THR A 521 -22.66 -10.35 5.54
C THR A 521 -22.53 -9.40 6.74
N PHE A 522 -23.23 -9.66 7.84
CA PHE A 522 -23.10 -8.80 9.01
C PHE A 522 -21.79 -9.00 9.78
N GLU A 523 -21.18 -10.18 9.66
CA GLU A 523 -19.84 -10.46 10.21
C GLU A 523 -18.75 -9.61 9.52
N ASP A 524 -18.98 -9.27 8.25
CA ASP A 524 -18.10 -8.45 7.43
C ASP A 524 -18.19 -6.95 7.75
N MET A 525 -19.20 -6.51 8.52
CA MET A 525 -19.37 -5.11 8.87
C MET A 525 -18.38 -4.69 9.95
N THR A 526 -17.79 -3.50 9.76
CA THR A 526 -16.84 -2.88 10.69
C THR A 526 -17.48 -1.72 11.43
N ARG A 527 -17.14 -1.50 12.70
CA ARG A 527 -17.71 -0.39 13.49
C ARG A 527 -17.35 0.98 12.90
N VAL A 528 -18.26 1.93 12.98
CA VAL A 528 -18.06 3.34 12.63
C VAL A 528 -17.69 4.10 13.92
N GLY A 529 -16.43 4.51 14.05
CA GLY A 529 -15.89 5.15 15.24
C GLY A 529 -15.11 4.21 16.17
N GLU A 530 -14.74 4.69 17.36
CA GLU A 530 -13.77 4.00 18.23
C GLU A 530 -14.39 3.17 19.36
N THR A 531 -15.66 3.40 19.70
CA THR A 531 -16.34 2.76 20.84
C THR A 531 -17.32 1.67 20.37
N GLY A 532 -17.51 0.63 21.21
CA GLY A 532 -18.45 -0.46 20.93
C GLY A 532 -17.82 -1.77 20.42
N PRO A 533 -18.63 -2.83 20.30
CA PRO A 533 -18.18 -4.13 19.83
C PRO A 533 -17.70 -4.07 18.37
N PRO A 534 -16.78 -4.96 17.96
CA PRO A 534 -16.21 -4.95 16.61
C PRO A 534 -17.24 -5.26 15.52
N HIS A 535 -18.27 -6.05 15.86
CA HIS A 535 -19.35 -6.48 14.97
C HIS A 535 -20.72 -6.02 15.51
N PRO A 536 -21.73 -5.86 14.63
CA PRO A 536 -23.06 -5.43 15.06
C PRO A 536 -23.71 -6.45 16.00
N PRO A 537 -24.24 -6.02 17.17
CA PRO A 537 -25.06 -6.88 18.03
C PRO A 537 -26.41 -7.11 17.35
N LEU A 538 -26.51 -8.19 16.55
CA LEU A 538 -27.62 -8.41 15.61
C LEU A 538 -29.01 -8.35 16.26
N ALA A 539 -29.17 -8.80 17.50
CA ALA A 539 -30.45 -8.72 18.21
C ALA A 539 -30.90 -7.29 18.50
N ASP A 540 -29.96 -6.36 18.63
CA ASP A 540 -30.18 -4.97 19.04
C ASP A 540 -30.17 -3.98 17.87
N VAL A 541 -29.87 -4.45 16.65
CA VAL A 541 -30.00 -3.64 15.45
C VAL A 541 -31.47 -3.25 15.26
N ARG A 542 -31.72 -1.97 14.97
CA ARG A 542 -33.07 -1.42 14.77
C ARG A 542 -33.29 -0.82 13.39
N SER A 543 -32.23 -0.51 12.67
CA SER A 543 -32.33 -0.02 11.28
C SER A 543 -31.13 -0.45 10.44
N LEU A 544 -31.40 -0.68 9.16
CA LEU A 544 -30.39 -0.77 8.11
C LEU A 544 -30.45 0.48 7.25
N LEU A 545 -29.30 1.03 6.88
CA LEU A 545 -29.20 2.27 6.11
C LEU A 545 -28.36 2.04 4.86
N PHE A 546 -28.76 2.71 3.77
CA PHE A 546 -28.06 2.79 2.51
C PHE A 546 -27.55 4.22 2.38
N VAL A 547 -26.30 4.45 2.79
CA VAL A 547 -25.74 5.79 3.02
C VAL A 547 -24.84 6.21 1.87
N VAL A 548 -25.10 7.39 1.34
CA VAL A 548 -24.21 8.14 0.45
C VAL A 548 -23.58 9.24 1.29
N ASP A 549 -22.27 9.19 1.46
CA ASP A 549 -21.51 10.14 2.29
C ASP A 549 -20.28 10.68 1.55
N THR A 550 -19.58 11.60 2.21
CA THR A 550 -18.42 12.27 1.63
C THR A 550 -17.15 11.43 1.56
N THR A 551 -17.16 10.18 2.04
CA THR A 551 -16.01 9.28 1.88
C THR A 551 -15.83 8.92 0.40
N ASN A 552 -16.92 8.63 -0.31
CA ASN A 552 -16.87 8.25 -1.72
C ASN A 552 -17.78 9.10 -2.63
N THR A 553 -18.22 10.28 -2.16
CA THR A 553 -19.00 11.22 -2.97
C THR A 553 -18.51 12.65 -2.70
N ALA A 554 -18.24 13.42 -3.76
CA ALA A 554 -17.77 14.79 -3.59
C ALA A 554 -18.84 15.67 -2.90
N PRO A 555 -18.44 16.63 -2.03
CA PRO A 555 -19.35 17.67 -1.54
C PRO A 555 -20.03 18.40 -2.69
N GLY A 556 -21.32 18.72 -2.54
CA GLY A 556 -22.13 19.36 -3.58
C GLY A 556 -22.65 18.40 -4.66
N ALA A 557 -22.25 17.13 -4.66
CA ALA A 557 -22.73 16.18 -5.66
C ALA A 557 -24.19 15.75 -5.39
N SER A 558 -24.92 15.53 -6.47
CA SER A 558 -26.27 14.96 -6.44
C SER A 558 -26.38 13.81 -7.43
N GLY A 559 -27.34 12.92 -7.19
CA GLY A 559 -27.52 11.74 -8.02
C GLY A 559 -28.65 10.85 -7.55
N ARG A 560 -28.67 9.65 -8.13
CA ARG A 560 -29.67 8.62 -7.86
C ARG A 560 -29.02 7.27 -7.70
N LEU A 561 -29.57 6.49 -6.79
CA LEU A 561 -29.38 5.04 -6.79
C LEU A 561 -30.74 4.37 -6.72
N TRP A 562 -30.76 3.11 -7.11
CA TRP A 562 -31.94 2.29 -7.04
C TRP A 562 -31.66 0.98 -6.34
N VAL A 563 -32.63 0.53 -5.54
CA VAL A 563 -32.58 -0.71 -4.77
C VAL A 563 -33.84 -1.52 -5.06
N SER A 564 -33.69 -2.81 -5.30
CA SER A 564 -34.79 -3.75 -5.52
C SER A 564 -34.46 -5.10 -4.88
N ASP A 565 -35.48 -5.95 -4.66
CA ASP A 565 -35.32 -7.28 -4.04
C ASP A 565 -34.48 -7.26 -2.73
N ALA A 566 -34.59 -6.18 -1.95
CA ALA A 566 -33.89 -6.08 -0.68
C ALA A 566 -34.51 -7.04 0.34
N LYS A 567 -33.70 -7.92 0.93
CA LYS A 567 -34.13 -8.96 1.86
C LYS A 567 -33.02 -9.34 2.84
N LEU A 568 -33.44 -9.87 3.99
CA LEU A 568 -32.55 -10.52 4.95
C LEU A 568 -32.52 -12.01 4.69
N GLU A 569 -31.35 -12.63 4.79
CA GLU A 569 -31.19 -14.07 4.55
C GLU A 569 -30.31 -14.74 5.60
N ARG A 570 -30.47 -16.07 5.69
CA ARG A 570 -29.59 -16.98 6.42
C ARG A 570 -29.29 -18.19 5.56
N LEU A 571 -28.02 -18.54 5.42
CA LEU A 571 -27.62 -19.75 4.71
C LEU A 571 -27.47 -20.95 5.67
N ALA A 572 -27.66 -22.15 5.13
CA ALA A 572 -27.27 -23.38 5.83
C ALA A 572 -25.74 -23.37 6.00
N ARG A 573 -25.28 -23.54 7.23
CA ARG A 573 -23.84 -23.67 7.54
C ARG A 573 -23.31 -25.03 7.14
#